data_AF-A0A9D5FVS9-F1
#
_entry.id   AF-A0A9D5FVS9-F1
#
_cell.length_a   1.000
_cell.length_b   1.000
_cell.length_c   1.000
_cell.angle_alpha   90.00
_cell.angle_beta   90.00
_cell.angle_gamma   90.00
#
_symmetry.space_group_name_H-M   'P 1'
#
loop_
_entity.id
_entity.type
_entity.pdbx_description
1 polymer ?
#
loop_
_entity_poly.entity_id
_entity_poly.type
_entity_poly.pdbx_seq_one_letter_code
_entity_poly.pdbx_strand_id
1 'polypeptide(L)'
;MSEDRLRIGDIGFVYNRSQVEQKWSLMDMDNRAPFIFVPIDCEKFLTNSQIITNKMRDDDGLYVGLNPDYQKKVSYDYLMFEIGSIAGYVALFFSKDKMKFKKKLTKTQLLNFEFRKEDQDTQRVYGYSALIVSDMSMNISKHINDKYFQLRLSMFTDVRDSLSIAQIMQPSLKEMGVNLNLFNSWKALLDKSQIKENGVNTIFDALLDNKTEVMNDVRKVRILFTNLMSFANKIHDHDKVED
;
A
#
# COMPACT_ATOMS: atom_id res chain seq x y z
N MET A 1 25.64 -3.96 -6.12
CA MET A 1 25.42 -3.39 -7.47
C MET A 1 24.16 -2.55 -7.41
N SER A 2 24.24 -1.28 -7.84
CA SER A 2 23.27 -0.22 -7.55
C SER A 2 22.49 0.21 -8.79
N GLU A 3 21.42 -0.50 -9.18
CA GLU A 3 20.75 -0.18 -10.46
C GLU A 3 19.23 0.02 -10.46
N ASP A 4 18.48 -0.14 -9.36
CA ASP A 4 17.00 -0.10 -9.46
C ASP A 4 16.28 1.07 -8.78
N ARG A 5 16.99 2.10 -8.30
CA ARG A 5 16.30 3.26 -7.69
C ARG A 5 16.05 4.37 -8.71
N LEU A 6 14.80 4.78 -8.83
CA LEU A 6 14.36 5.90 -9.64
C LEU A 6 13.94 7.05 -8.74
N ARG A 7 14.44 8.24 -9.05
CA ARG A 7 14.03 9.48 -8.39
C ARG A 7 12.98 10.18 -9.25
N ILE A 8 11.88 10.66 -8.66
CA ILE A 8 10.81 11.34 -9.41
C ILE A 8 11.36 12.49 -10.27
N GLY A 9 12.29 13.28 -9.72
CA GLY A 9 12.89 14.41 -10.43
C GLY A 9 13.67 14.03 -11.70
N ASP A 10 14.09 12.76 -11.84
CA ASP A 10 14.80 12.27 -13.03
C ASP A 10 13.86 11.67 -14.08
N ILE A 11 12.68 11.20 -13.66
CA ILE A 11 11.77 10.41 -14.51
C ILE A 11 10.42 11.09 -14.78
N GLY A 12 10.20 12.25 -14.17
CA GLY A 12 8.91 12.91 -14.19
C GLY A 12 8.98 14.34 -13.67
N PHE A 13 7.81 14.85 -13.29
CA PHE A 13 7.64 16.23 -12.89
C PHE A 13 6.70 16.33 -11.70
N VAL A 14 6.94 17.36 -10.89
CA VAL A 14 6.05 17.76 -9.80
C VAL A 14 5.59 19.19 -10.07
N TYR A 15 4.30 19.37 -10.25
CA TYR A 15 3.69 20.66 -10.54
C TYR A 15 2.76 21.08 -9.40
N ASN A 16 2.62 22.39 -9.20
CA ASN A 16 1.46 22.90 -8.48
C ASN A 16 0.26 23.01 -9.43
N ARG A 17 -0.91 23.34 -8.90
CA ARG A 17 -2.15 23.47 -9.68
C ARG A 17 -1.99 24.39 -10.90
N SER A 18 -1.49 25.62 -10.71
CA SER A 18 -1.38 26.59 -11.81
C SER A 18 -0.44 26.13 -12.92
N GLN A 19 0.66 25.44 -12.58
CA GLN A 19 1.56 24.83 -13.56
C GLN A 19 0.90 23.70 -14.35
N VAL A 20 0.10 22.86 -13.69
CA VAL A 20 -0.67 21.81 -14.39
C VAL A 20 -1.73 22.42 -15.29
N GLU A 21 -2.47 23.44 -14.83
CA GLU A 21 -3.49 24.14 -15.63
C GLU A 21 -2.91 24.68 -16.94
N GLN A 22 -1.75 25.32 -16.87
CA GLN A 22 -1.04 25.83 -18.04
C GLN A 22 -0.56 24.72 -18.98
N LYS A 23 -0.14 23.56 -18.45
CA LYS A 23 0.28 22.44 -19.29
C LYS A 23 -0.90 21.71 -19.91
N TRP A 24 -1.99 21.53 -19.18
CA TRP A 24 -3.17 20.82 -19.67
C TRP A 24 -3.91 21.57 -20.77
N SER A 25 -3.90 22.90 -20.74
CA SER A 25 -4.46 23.72 -21.82
C SER A 25 -3.67 23.60 -23.13
N LEU A 26 -2.43 23.13 -23.07
CA LEU A 26 -1.54 22.93 -24.21
C LEU A 26 -1.48 21.46 -24.69
N MET A 27 -2.10 20.53 -23.95
CA MET A 27 -2.10 19.10 -24.25
C MET A 27 -3.40 18.69 -24.93
N ASP A 28 -3.27 17.91 -26.00
CA ASP A 28 -4.40 17.30 -26.69
C ASP A 28 -5.20 16.41 -25.72
N MET A 29 -6.53 16.51 -25.76
CA MET A 29 -7.43 15.87 -24.79
C MET A 29 -7.29 14.34 -24.79
N ASP A 30 -7.03 13.77 -25.96
CA ASP A 30 -6.89 12.32 -26.16
C ASP A 30 -5.51 11.78 -25.73
N ASN A 31 -4.52 12.67 -25.52
CA ASN A 31 -3.14 12.31 -25.13
C ASN A 31 -2.78 12.78 -23.72
N ARG A 32 -3.78 13.08 -22.87
CA ARG A 32 -3.54 13.50 -21.50
C ARG A 32 -2.98 12.34 -20.68
N ALA A 33 -1.68 12.39 -20.44
CA ALA A 33 -1.05 11.54 -19.44
C ALA A 33 -1.69 11.76 -18.07
N PRO A 34 -1.93 10.69 -17.28
CA PRO A 34 -2.46 10.85 -15.94
C PRO A 34 -1.48 11.62 -15.04
N PHE A 35 -2.01 12.22 -13.98
CA PHE A 35 -1.23 12.77 -12.88
C PHE A 35 -1.67 12.13 -11.57
N ILE A 36 -0.76 11.95 -10.64
CA ILE A 36 -1.08 11.63 -9.25
C ILE A 36 -1.26 12.95 -8.52
N PHE A 37 -2.45 13.21 -8.00
CA PHE A 37 -2.65 14.30 -7.07
C PHE A 37 -2.17 13.89 -5.68
N VAL A 38 -1.35 14.74 -5.07
CA VAL A 38 -0.72 14.58 -3.76
C VAL A 38 -1.07 15.80 -2.91
N PRO A 39 -1.96 15.67 -1.92
CA PRO A 39 -2.25 16.76 -0.99
C PRO A 39 -0.98 17.21 -0.26
N ILE A 40 -0.85 18.52 -0.04
CA ILE A 40 0.28 19.05 0.74
C ILE A 40 0.16 18.63 2.22
N ASP A 41 -1.07 18.49 2.71
CA ASP A 41 -1.38 18.03 4.05
C ASP A 41 -1.39 16.49 4.10
N CYS A 42 -0.43 15.90 4.81
CA CYS A 42 -0.28 14.45 4.91
C CYS A 42 -1.45 13.78 5.65
N GLU A 43 -2.15 14.53 6.53
CA GLU A 43 -3.34 14.01 7.22
C GLU A 43 -4.50 13.79 6.24
N LYS A 44 -4.56 14.59 5.18
CA LYS A 44 -5.57 14.51 4.10
C LYS A 44 -5.11 13.69 2.91
N PHE A 45 -3.87 13.18 2.93
CA PHE A 45 -3.28 12.49 1.80
C PHE A 45 -4.13 11.28 1.36
N LEU A 46 -4.60 10.45 2.30
CA LEU A 46 -5.35 9.23 1.98
C LEU A 46 -6.67 9.48 1.24
N THR A 47 -7.50 10.39 1.75
CA THR A 47 -8.86 10.59 1.22
C THR A 47 -8.87 11.34 -0.11
N ASN A 48 -7.77 12.02 -0.41
CA ASN A 48 -7.73 12.99 -1.50
C ASN A 48 -6.71 12.63 -2.57
N SER A 49 -5.71 11.79 -2.29
CA SER A 49 -4.76 11.33 -3.31
C SER A 49 -5.46 10.41 -4.29
N GLN A 50 -5.32 10.73 -5.56
CA GLN A 50 -5.94 9.96 -6.62
C GLN A 50 -5.20 10.21 -7.93
N ILE A 51 -5.29 9.23 -8.82
CA ILE A 51 -4.91 9.41 -10.22
C ILE A 51 -5.99 10.23 -10.89
N ILE A 52 -5.60 11.32 -11.53
CA ILE A 52 -6.48 12.19 -12.29
C ILE A 52 -6.05 12.21 -13.76
N THR A 53 -7.05 12.21 -14.63
CA THR A 53 -6.87 12.24 -16.09
C THR A 53 -7.53 13.47 -16.71
N ASN A 54 -8.69 13.85 -16.18
CA ASN A 54 -9.58 14.78 -16.86
C ASN A 54 -10.02 15.97 -16.00
N LYS A 55 -9.91 15.88 -14.67
CA LYS A 55 -10.44 16.86 -13.73
C LYS A 55 -9.41 17.20 -12.65
N MET A 56 -9.10 18.49 -12.52
CA MET A 56 -8.27 19.01 -11.45
C MET A 56 -8.99 18.98 -10.11
N ARG A 57 -8.21 18.79 -9.05
CA ARG A 57 -8.68 18.95 -7.67
C ARG A 57 -8.62 20.42 -7.30
N ASP A 58 -9.63 20.86 -6.57
CA ASP A 58 -9.66 22.23 -6.05
C ASP A 58 -8.81 22.42 -4.79
N ASP A 59 -8.43 21.32 -4.14
CA ASP A 59 -7.64 21.34 -2.92
C ASP A 59 -6.17 21.69 -3.15
N ASP A 60 -5.54 22.22 -2.10
CA ASP A 60 -4.11 22.49 -2.08
C ASP A 60 -3.29 21.19 -2.16
N GLY A 61 -2.58 21.04 -3.27
CA GLY A 61 -1.77 19.85 -3.54
C GLY A 61 -0.74 20.04 -4.66
N LEU A 62 -0.01 18.97 -4.87
CA LEU A 62 1.00 18.80 -5.90
C LEU A 62 0.55 17.70 -6.85
N TYR A 63 0.98 17.80 -8.10
CA TYR A 63 0.63 16.87 -9.15
C TYR A 63 1.91 16.23 -9.66
N VAL A 64 2.00 14.91 -9.54
CA VAL A 64 3.14 14.12 -9.99
C VAL A 64 2.79 13.47 -11.32
N GLY A 65 3.55 13.80 -12.36
CA GLY A 65 3.42 13.21 -13.69
C GLY A 65 4.71 12.52 -14.12
N LEU A 66 4.62 11.48 -14.93
CA LEU A 66 5.77 10.79 -15.50
C LEU A 66 6.07 11.28 -16.92
N ASN A 67 7.36 11.30 -17.26
CA ASN A 67 7.78 11.46 -18.65
C ASN A 67 7.19 10.34 -19.52
N PRO A 68 6.80 10.59 -20.78
CA PRO A 68 6.20 9.60 -21.66
C PRO A 68 6.97 8.26 -21.75
N ASP A 69 8.30 8.32 -21.78
CA ASP A 69 9.17 7.14 -21.82
C ASP A 69 9.09 6.26 -20.56
N TYR A 70 8.68 6.86 -19.44
CA TYR A 70 8.53 6.18 -18.15
C TYR A 70 7.08 5.76 -17.87
N GLN A 71 6.08 6.31 -18.56
CA GLN A 71 4.68 5.91 -18.42
C GLN A 71 4.46 4.43 -18.78
N LYS A 72 5.27 3.88 -19.70
CA LYS A 72 5.23 2.45 -20.05
C LYS A 72 6.03 1.56 -19.09
N LYS A 73 6.86 2.14 -18.23
CA LYS A 73 7.82 1.42 -17.37
C LYS A 73 7.42 1.45 -15.90
N VAL A 74 6.76 2.52 -15.47
CA VAL A 74 6.36 2.75 -14.07
C VAL A 74 4.85 2.96 -14.04
N SER A 75 4.15 2.09 -13.31
CA SER A 75 2.71 2.24 -13.09
C SER A 75 2.44 3.45 -12.19
N TYR A 76 1.43 4.25 -12.55
CA TYR A 76 0.96 5.35 -11.71
C TYR A 76 0.37 4.87 -10.39
N ASP A 77 -0.29 3.71 -10.38
CA ASP A 77 -0.80 3.10 -9.16
C ASP A 77 0.34 2.76 -8.20
N TYR A 78 1.43 2.23 -8.76
CA TYR A 78 2.61 1.92 -7.98
C TYR A 78 3.27 3.17 -7.41
N LEU A 79 3.49 4.18 -8.24
CA LEU A 79 4.11 5.43 -7.79
C LEU A 79 3.25 6.13 -6.74
N MET A 80 1.93 6.08 -6.86
CA MET A 80 1.01 6.62 -5.85
C MET A 80 1.14 5.89 -4.51
N PHE A 81 1.23 4.56 -4.55
CA PHE A 81 1.47 3.74 -3.36
C PHE A 81 2.80 4.08 -2.68
N GLU A 82 3.89 4.21 -3.43
CA GLU A 82 5.22 4.55 -2.93
C GLU A 82 5.28 5.94 -2.29
N ILE A 83 4.64 6.92 -2.92
CA ILE A 83 4.51 8.27 -2.33
C ILE A 83 3.69 8.20 -1.04
N GLY A 84 2.60 7.42 -1.02
CA GLY A 84 1.78 7.20 0.18
C GLY A 84 2.54 6.47 1.31
N SER A 85 3.41 5.54 0.95
CA SER A 85 4.25 4.79 1.88
C SER A 85 5.16 5.70 2.71
N ILE A 86 5.76 6.70 2.06
CA ILE A 86 6.58 7.74 2.72
C ILE A 86 5.77 8.78 3.48
N ALA A 87 4.54 9.09 3.02
CA ALA A 87 3.65 10.01 3.72
C ALA A 87 3.21 9.48 5.10
N GLY A 88 3.36 8.17 5.35
CA GLY A 88 3.23 7.56 6.67
C GLY A 88 2.54 6.20 6.71
N TYR A 89 2.32 5.53 5.58
CA TYR A 89 1.39 4.39 5.53
C TYR A 89 2.01 2.99 5.36
N VAL A 90 3.29 2.85 5.00
CA VAL A 90 3.90 1.51 4.80
C VAL A 90 5.18 1.32 5.62
N ALA A 91 5.10 1.66 6.89
CA ALA A 91 5.90 0.94 7.87
C ALA A 91 4.94 0.09 8.71
N LEU A 92 4.78 -1.14 8.25
CA LEU A 92 4.31 -2.22 9.10
C LEU A 92 5.35 -2.49 10.20
N PHE A 93 4.85 -2.57 11.43
CA PHE A 93 5.48 -3.06 12.66
C PHE A 93 6.55 -2.17 13.34
N PHE A 94 6.18 -1.52 14.46
CA PHE A 94 6.70 -1.82 15.82
C PHE A 94 6.55 -0.68 16.85
N SER A 95 6.05 0.52 16.50
CA SER A 95 5.94 1.58 17.51
C SER A 95 4.94 2.66 17.11
N LYS A 96 3.73 2.62 17.70
CA LYS A 96 2.78 3.75 17.68
C LYS A 96 3.44 5.08 18.10
N ASP A 97 4.50 5.02 18.90
CA ASP A 97 5.13 6.20 19.51
C ASP A 97 6.32 6.77 18.70
N LYS A 98 6.65 6.21 17.53
CA LYS A 98 7.82 6.64 16.72
C LYS A 98 7.48 7.07 15.30
N MET A 99 6.25 6.84 14.82
CA MET A 99 5.79 7.40 13.55
C MET A 99 5.53 8.90 13.69
N LYS A 100 6.56 9.71 13.41
CA LYS A 100 6.39 11.15 13.25
C LYS A 100 5.81 11.41 11.86
N PHE A 101 4.48 11.48 11.77
CA PHE A 101 3.83 11.98 10.55
C PHE A 101 4.40 13.36 10.22
N LYS A 102 4.90 13.51 8.99
CA LYS A 102 5.25 14.83 8.49
C LYS A 102 3.97 15.61 8.32
N LYS A 103 3.87 16.80 8.91
CA LYS A 103 2.68 17.64 8.80
C LYS A 103 2.44 18.16 7.38
N LYS A 104 3.49 18.29 6.56
CA LYS A 104 3.40 18.75 5.17
C LYS A 104 4.40 18.06 4.24
N LEU A 105 3.95 17.70 3.04
CA LEU A 105 4.78 17.28 1.90
C LEU A 105 5.14 18.50 1.04
N THR A 106 6.41 18.58 0.64
CA THR A 106 6.91 19.67 -0.21
C THR A 106 7.28 19.18 -1.60
N LYS A 107 7.27 20.09 -2.58
CA LYS A 107 7.70 19.81 -3.96
C LYS A 107 9.12 19.24 -4.02
N THR A 108 10.05 19.80 -3.24
CA THR A 108 11.44 19.32 -3.17
C THR A 108 11.54 17.90 -2.62
N GLN A 109 10.70 17.54 -1.64
CA GLN A 109 10.67 16.17 -1.12
C GLN A 109 10.14 15.19 -2.16
N LEU A 110 9.07 15.54 -2.88
CA LEU A 110 8.55 14.69 -3.94
C LEU A 110 9.54 14.55 -5.10
N LEU A 111 10.21 15.64 -5.51
CA LEU A 111 11.22 15.57 -6.57
C LEU A 111 12.42 14.68 -6.19
N ASN A 112 12.83 14.71 -4.93
CA ASN A 112 13.91 13.86 -4.41
C ASN A 112 13.43 12.49 -3.92
N PHE A 113 12.16 12.14 -4.12
CA PHE A 113 11.66 10.85 -3.72
C PHE A 113 12.25 9.77 -4.62
N GLU A 114 13.02 8.87 -4.02
CA GLU A 114 13.56 7.67 -4.64
C GLU A 114 12.71 6.46 -4.27
N PHE A 115 12.33 5.70 -5.30
CA PHE A 115 11.62 4.44 -5.15
C PHE A 115 12.30 3.37 -6.00
N ARG A 116 12.04 2.10 -5.70
CA ARG A 116 12.65 1.00 -6.45
C ARG A 116 11.79 0.67 -7.67
N LYS A 117 12.43 0.32 -8.77
CA LYS A 117 11.77 -0.33 -9.89
C LYS A 117 11.63 -1.81 -9.55
N GLU A 118 10.55 -2.21 -8.89
CA GLU A 118 10.26 -3.64 -8.66
C GLU A 118 9.12 -4.11 -9.56
N ASP A 119 8.80 -5.41 -9.44
CA ASP A 119 7.72 -6.04 -10.18
C ASP A 119 6.38 -5.35 -9.86
N GLN A 120 5.76 -4.77 -10.90
CA GLN A 120 4.50 -4.03 -10.79
C GLN A 120 3.40 -4.86 -10.13
N ASP A 121 3.37 -6.17 -10.38
CA ASP A 121 2.37 -7.06 -9.79
C ASP A 121 2.55 -7.19 -8.28
N THR A 122 3.82 -7.25 -7.84
CA THR A 122 4.19 -7.35 -6.43
C THR A 122 3.68 -6.13 -5.67
N GLN A 123 3.95 -4.98 -6.24
CA GLN A 123 3.67 -3.71 -5.61
C GLN A 123 2.20 -3.35 -5.63
N ARG A 124 1.50 -3.70 -6.70
CA ARG A 124 0.03 -3.61 -6.79
C ARG A 124 -0.64 -4.39 -5.66
N VAL A 125 -0.18 -5.61 -5.41
CA VAL A 125 -0.69 -6.47 -4.32
C VAL A 125 -0.49 -5.82 -2.96
N TYR A 126 0.74 -5.40 -2.63
CA TYR A 126 1.02 -4.77 -1.33
C TYR A 126 0.28 -3.44 -1.18
N GLY A 127 0.22 -2.65 -2.25
CA GLY A 127 -0.42 -1.35 -2.25
C GLY A 127 -1.92 -1.37 -2.08
N TYR A 128 -2.63 -2.23 -2.81
CA TYR A 128 -4.06 -2.38 -2.59
C TYR A 128 -4.38 -2.93 -1.20
N SER A 129 -3.58 -3.86 -0.69
CA SER A 129 -3.75 -4.38 0.67
C SER A 129 -3.66 -3.27 1.73
N ALA A 130 -2.68 -2.37 1.59
CA ALA A 130 -2.51 -1.24 2.49
C ALA A 130 -3.64 -0.21 2.36
N LEU A 131 -4.03 0.12 1.12
CA LEU A 131 -5.07 1.10 0.83
C LEU A 131 -6.43 0.68 1.42
N ILE A 132 -6.86 -0.57 1.21
CA ILE A 132 -8.13 -1.10 1.74
C ILE A 132 -8.17 -0.94 3.26
N VAL A 133 -7.12 -1.38 3.95
CA VAL A 133 -7.06 -1.30 5.42
C VAL A 133 -7.06 0.15 5.90
N SER A 134 -6.37 1.04 5.19
CA SER A 134 -6.25 2.45 5.54
C SER A 134 -7.60 3.16 5.44
N ASP A 135 -8.30 3.02 4.30
CA ASP A 135 -9.61 3.65 4.07
C ASP A 135 -10.64 3.19 5.09
N MET A 136 -10.62 1.89 5.44
CA MET A 136 -11.48 1.35 6.47
C MET A 136 -11.08 1.86 7.87
N SER A 137 -9.79 1.92 8.19
CA SER A 137 -9.32 2.44 9.48
C SER A 137 -9.71 3.90 9.70
N MET A 138 -9.64 4.74 8.67
CA MET A 138 -10.04 6.15 8.78
C MET A 138 -11.51 6.34 9.11
N ASN A 139 -12.37 5.42 8.66
CA ASN A 139 -13.81 5.51 8.88
C ASN A 139 -14.27 4.72 10.11
N ILE A 140 -13.37 4.11 10.87
CA ILE A 140 -13.72 3.28 12.04
C ILE A 140 -14.57 4.01 13.08
N SER A 141 -14.31 5.31 13.30
CA SER A 141 -15.06 6.13 14.25
C SER A 141 -16.53 6.33 13.83
N LYS A 142 -16.78 6.46 12.52
CA LYS A 142 -18.13 6.56 11.95
C LYS A 142 -18.89 5.23 11.98
N HIS A 143 -18.15 4.11 12.09
CA HIS A 143 -18.67 2.74 12.05
C HIS A 143 -18.36 1.95 13.33
N ILE A 144 -18.18 2.63 14.47
CA ILE A 144 -17.71 1.98 15.70
C ILE A 144 -18.68 0.88 16.20
N ASN A 145 -19.98 1.06 15.94
CA ASN A 145 -21.02 0.11 16.32
C ASN A 145 -21.38 -0.90 15.21
N ASP A 146 -20.78 -0.79 14.03
CA ASP A 146 -21.03 -1.70 12.91
C ASP A 146 -20.08 -2.91 13.01
N LYS A 147 -20.60 -4.03 13.52
CA LYS A 147 -19.84 -5.27 13.67
C LYS A 147 -19.33 -5.82 12.34
N TYR A 148 -20.05 -5.62 11.23
CA TYR A 148 -19.61 -6.08 9.91
C TYR A 148 -18.48 -5.22 9.36
N PHE A 149 -18.49 -3.91 9.65
CA PHE A 149 -17.36 -3.05 9.36
C PHE A 149 -16.09 -3.47 10.13
N GLN A 150 -16.22 -3.73 11.43
CA GLN A 150 -15.09 -4.18 12.26
C GLN A 150 -14.54 -5.53 11.78
N LEU A 151 -15.41 -6.47 11.40
CA LEU A 151 -15.00 -7.76 10.86
C LEU A 151 -14.24 -7.62 9.54
N ARG A 152 -14.75 -6.81 8.60
CA ARG A 152 -14.05 -6.49 7.35
C ARG A 152 -12.65 -5.94 7.61
N LEU A 153 -12.57 -4.92 8.46
CA LEU A 153 -11.29 -4.27 8.79
C LEU A 153 -10.30 -5.27 9.38
N SER A 154 -10.75 -6.13 10.30
CA SER A 154 -9.92 -7.19 10.89
C SER A 154 -9.40 -8.15 9.82
N MET A 155 -10.25 -8.64 8.93
CA MET A 155 -9.85 -9.63 7.92
C MET A 155 -8.87 -9.04 6.90
N PHE A 156 -9.11 -7.82 6.41
CA PHE A 156 -8.16 -7.17 5.51
C PHE A 156 -6.82 -6.85 6.20
N THR A 157 -6.85 -6.52 7.49
CA THR A 157 -5.64 -6.33 8.29
C THR A 157 -4.84 -7.63 8.39
N ASP A 158 -5.49 -8.75 8.68
CA ASP A 158 -4.84 -10.06 8.77
C ASP A 158 -4.17 -10.47 7.44
N VAL A 159 -4.83 -10.21 6.30
CA VAL A 159 -4.28 -10.46 4.96
C VAL A 159 -3.03 -9.61 4.72
N ARG A 160 -3.12 -8.29 4.96
CA ARG A 160 -2.00 -7.34 4.77
C ARG A 160 -0.78 -7.72 5.63
N ASP A 161 -1.02 -8.03 6.90
CA ASP A 161 0.04 -8.38 7.84
C ASP A 161 0.69 -9.71 7.45
N SER A 162 -0.12 -10.69 7.07
CA SER A 162 0.37 -11.99 6.60
C SER A 162 1.19 -11.89 5.31
N LEU A 163 0.78 -11.04 4.37
CA LEU A 163 1.54 -10.77 3.14
C LEU A 163 2.92 -10.20 3.44
N SER A 164 3.03 -9.35 4.44
CA SER A 164 4.27 -8.67 4.82
C SER A 164 5.21 -9.61 5.58
N ILE A 165 4.66 -10.42 6.49
CA ILE A 165 5.42 -11.48 7.17
C ILE A 165 5.91 -12.51 6.14
N ALA A 166 5.04 -12.94 5.22
CA ALA A 166 5.42 -13.85 4.15
C ALA A 166 6.55 -13.29 3.30
N GLN A 167 6.53 -11.99 2.97
CA GLN A 167 7.61 -11.32 2.23
C GLN A 167 8.96 -11.42 2.93
N ILE A 168 8.98 -11.12 4.24
CA ILE A 168 10.19 -11.09 5.05
C ILE A 168 10.74 -12.50 5.26
N MET A 169 9.84 -13.45 5.53
CA MET A 169 10.21 -14.80 5.95
C MET A 169 10.29 -15.81 4.80
N GLN A 170 9.97 -15.43 3.56
CA GLN A 170 9.83 -16.38 2.46
C GLN A 170 11.03 -17.32 2.26
N PRO A 171 12.29 -16.87 2.38
CA PRO A 171 13.44 -17.77 2.31
C PRO A 171 13.38 -18.86 3.39
N SER A 172 13.20 -18.47 4.65
CA SER A 172 13.11 -19.38 5.79
C SER A 172 11.89 -20.30 5.74
N LEU A 173 10.75 -19.80 5.24
CA LEU A 173 9.53 -20.59 5.09
C LEU A 173 9.70 -21.71 4.06
N LYS A 174 10.37 -21.41 2.94
CA LYS A 174 10.69 -22.42 1.92
C LYS A 174 11.60 -23.51 2.48
N GLU A 175 12.60 -23.15 3.27
CA GLU A 175 13.50 -24.11 3.94
C GLU A 175 12.75 -24.99 4.95
N MET A 176 11.72 -24.45 5.61
CA MET A 176 10.85 -25.19 6.53
C MET A 176 9.78 -26.04 5.81
N GLY A 177 9.77 -26.10 4.48
CA GLY A 177 8.76 -26.81 3.70
C GLY A 177 7.37 -26.14 3.73
N VAL A 178 7.27 -24.91 4.24
CA VAL A 178 6.04 -24.13 4.26
C VAL A 178 5.95 -23.35 2.96
N ASN A 179 5.16 -23.87 2.01
CA ASN A 179 4.85 -23.15 0.79
C ASN A 179 3.61 -22.26 1.00
N LEU A 180 3.82 -20.95 0.95
CA LEU A 180 2.74 -19.95 0.95
C LEU A 180 2.54 -19.45 -0.49
N ASN A 181 1.34 -19.64 -1.01
CA ASN A 181 0.88 -19.05 -2.26
C ASN A 181 0.15 -17.72 -2.03
N LEU A 182 0.16 -17.20 -0.80
CA LEU A 182 -0.59 -16.02 -0.37
C LEU A 182 -0.51 -14.85 -1.34
N PHE A 183 0.70 -14.55 -1.83
CA PHE A 183 0.91 -13.51 -2.83
C PHE A 183 0.08 -13.76 -4.10
N ASN A 184 0.25 -14.95 -4.72
CA ASN A 184 -0.41 -15.31 -5.97
C ASN A 184 -1.92 -15.44 -5.80
N SER A 185 -2.38 -16.08 -4.73
CA SER A 185 -3.81 -16.26 -4.46
C SER A 185 -4.50 -14.92 -4.17
N TRP A 186 -3.81 -14.00 -3.47
CA TRP A 186 -4.34 -12.66 -3.25
C TRP A 186 -4.32 -11.81 -4.52
N LYS A 187 -3.24 -11.86 -5.29
CA LYS A 187 -3.16 -11.22 -6.62
C LYS A 187 -4.32 -11.65 -7.50
N ALA A 188 -4.57 -12.96 -7.61
CA ALA A 188 -5.64 -13.51 -8.43
C ALA A 188 -7.03 -13.08 -7.95
N LEU A 189 -7.21 -12.85 -6.64
CA LEU A 189 -8.45 -12.32 -6.10
C LEU A 189 -8.63 -10.83 -6.45
N LEU A 190 -7.57 -10.02 -6.31
CA LEU A 190 -7.57 -8.61 -6.72
C LEU A 190 -7.82 -8.46 -8.22
N ASP A 191 -7.24 -9.31 -9.07
CA ASP A 191 -7.44 -9.28 -10.53
C ASP A 191 -8.89 -9.53 -10.96
N LYS A 192 -9.65 -10.31 -10.18
CA LYS A 192 -11.06 -10.63 -10.46
C LYS A 192 -12.01 -9.52 -10.01
N SER A 193 -11.55 -8.60 -9.16
CA SER A 193 -12.37 -7.52 -8.64
C SER A 193 -12.03 -6.23 -9.37
N GLN A 194 -12.98 -5.67 -10.14
CA GLN A 194 -12.85 -4.28 -10.55
C GLN A 194 -12.84 -3.42 -9.28
N ILE A 195 -11.75 -2.72 -9.04
CA ILE A 195 -11.58 -1.87 -7.85
C ILE A 195 -12.37 -0.57 -8.07
N LYS A 196 -13.70 -0.69 -7.99
CA LYS A 196 -14.69 0.37 -7.77
C LYS A 196 -15.32 0.12 -6.38
N GLU A 197 -16.10 1.04 -5.82
CA GLU A 197 -16.68 0.93 -4.46
C GLU A 197 -17.29 -0.44 -4.10
N ASN A 198 -17.91 -1.14 -5.05
CA ASN A 198 -18.49 -2.48 -4.83
C ASN A 198 -17.46 -3.62 -4.73
N GLY A 199 -16.22 -3.41 -5.18
CA GLY A 199 -15.16 -4.41 -5.23
C GLY A 199 -14.69 -4.86 -3.85
N VAL A 200 -14.68 -3.97 -2.85
CA VAL A 200 -14.26 -4.32 -1.48
C VAL A 200 -15.20 -5.35 -0.85
N ASN A 201 -16.50 -5.23 -1.07
CA ASN A 201 -17.46 -6.21 -0.55
C ASN A 201 -17.34 -7.56 -1.27
N THR A 202 -17.13 -7.56 -2.59
CA THR A 202 -16.88 -8.80 -3.35
C THR A 202 -15.63 -9.53 -2.87
N ILE A 203 -14.55 -8.80 -2.59
CA ILE A 203 -13.32 -9.39 -2.03
C ILE A 203 -13.59 -9.93 -0.63
N PHE A 204 -14.30 -9.18 0.22
CA PHE A 204 -14.64 -9.62 1.56
C PHE A 204 -15.48 -10.90 1.57
N ASP A 205 -16.50 -11.00 0.73
CA ASP A 205 -17.35 -12.18 0.62
C ASP A 205 -16.53 -13.41 0.20
N ALA A 206 -15.57 -13.23 -0.70
CA ALA A 206 -14.64 -14.29 -1.07
C ALA A 206 -13.74 -14.70 0.11
N LEU A 207 -13.26 -13.75 0.92
CA LEU A 207 -12.46 -14.06 2.11
C LEU A 207 -13.27 -14.75 3.22
N LEU A 208 -14.58 -14.49 3.32
CA LEU A 208 -15.46 -15.22 4.26
C LEU A 208 -15.57 -16.70 3.91
N ASP A 209 -15.44 -17.06 2.63
CA ASP A 209 -15.35 -18.46 2.24
C ASP A 209 -14.07 -19.07 2.81
N ASN A 210 -14.24 -19.91 3.84
CA ASN A 210 -13.17 -20.52 4.58
C ASN A 210 -12.28 -21.46 3.75
N LYS A 211 -12.69 -21.77 2.51
CA LYS A 211 -11.93 -22.57 1.54
C LYS A 211 -11.03 -21.74 0.63
N THR A 212 -11.12 -20.40 0.67
CA THR A 212 -10.21 -19.58 -0.14
C THR A 212 -8.76 -19.80 0.26
N GLU A 213 -7.92 -19.98 -0.76
CA GLU A 213 -6.47 -20.17 -0.59
C GLU A 213 -5.82 -19.02 0.18
N VAL A 214 -6.30 -17.79 -0.01
CA VAL A 214 -5.84 -16.60 0.71
C VAL A 214 -5.96 -16.80 2.22
N MET A 215 -7.16 -17.13 2.72
CA MET A 215 -7.38 -17.29 4.16
C MET A 215 -6.70 -18.54 4.72
N ASN A 216 -6.51 -19.58 3.91
CA ASN A 216 -5.73 -20.74 4.32
C ASN A 216 -4.26 -20.37 4.57
N ASP A 217 -3.65 -19.58 3.70
CA ASP A 217 -2.27 -19.15 3.88
C ASP A 217 -2.11 -18.10 4.99
N VAL A 218 -3.07 -17.19 5.16
CA VAL A 218 -3.15 -16.29 6.33
C VAL A 218 -3.14 -17.09 7.64
N ARG A 219 -3.94 -18.16 7.73
CA ARG A 219 -3.96 -19.03 8.91
C ARG A 219 -2.61 -19.70 9.15
N LYS A 220 -1.95 -20.21 8.11
CA LYS A 220 -0.62 -20.81 8.23
C LYS A 220 0.39 -19.81 8.80
N VAL A 221 0.38 -18.58 8.29
CA VAL A 221 1.24 -17.49 8.80
C VAL A 221 0.93 -17.19 10.27
N ARG A 222 -0.35 -17.07 10.63
CA ARG A 222 -0.76 -16.80 12.02
C ARG A 222 -0.32 -17.89 12.99
N ILE A 223 -0.48 -19.16 12.62
CA ILE A 223 -0.05 -20.30 13.44
C ILE A 223 1.47 -20.26 13.62
N LEU A 224 2.21 -20.06 12.53
CA LEU A 224 3.67 -19.98 12.55
C LEU A 224 4.15 -18.86 13.48
N PHE A 225 3.58 -17.67 13.36
CA PHE A 225 3.96 -16.51 14.18
C PHE A 225 3.62 -16.72 15.66
N THR A 226 2.45 -17.31 15.95
CA THR A 226 2.04 -17.66 17.32
C THR A 226 3.03 -18.64 17.95
N ASN A 227 3.44 -19.67 17.20
CA ASN A 227 4.41 -20.65 17.66
C ASN A 227 5.79 -20.04 17.91
N LEU A 228 6.25 -19.15 17.01
CA LEU A 228 7.53 -18.43 17.17
C LEU A 228 7.52 -17.53 18.41
N MET A 229 6.45 -16.76 18.63
CA MET A 229 6.32 -15.91 19.81
C MET A 229 6.26 -16.75 21.10
N SER A 230 5.54 -17.87 21.09
CA SER A 230 5.50 -18.79 22.22
C SER A 230 6.88 -19.38 22.54
N PHE A 231 7.66 -19.72 21.50
CA PHE A 231 9.02 -20.22 21.65
C PHE A 231 9.98 -19.15 22.19
N ALA A 232 9.93 -17.93 21.63
CA ALA A 232 10.74 -16.80 22.09
C ALA A 232 10.48 -16.45 23.57
N ASN A 233 9.21 -16.45 23.99
CA ASN A 233 8.84 -16.21 25.38
C ASN A 233 9.39 -17.31 26.31
N LYS A 234 9.35 -18.58 25.90
CA LYS A 234 9.92 -19.68 26.68
C LYS A 234 11.43 -19.56 26.86
N ILE A 235 12.15 -19.10 25.84
CA ILE A 235 13.60 -18.83 25.96
C ILE A 235 13.82 -17.67 26.93
N HIS A 236 13.08 -16.57 26.78
CA HIS A 236 13.26 -15.40 27.63
C HIS A 236 12.92 -15.69 29.11
N ASP A 237 11.95 -16.57 29.37
CA ASP A 237 11.63 -17.01 30.73
C ASP A 237 12.70 -17.98 31.28
N HIS A 238 13.35 -18.77 30.43
CA HIS A 238 14.47 -19.64 30.82
C HIS A 238 15.72 -18.84 31.20
N ASP A 239 16.01 -17.76 30.46
CA ASP A 239 17.13 -16.85 30.72
C ASP A 239 16.94 -16.03 32.02
N LYS A 240 15.71 -15.92 32.54
CA LYS A 240 15.42 -15.24 33.82
C LYS A 240 15.54 -16.13 35.05
N VAL A 241 15.68 -17.45 34.88
CA VAL A 241 15.77 -18.42 35.98
C VAL A 241 17.24 -18.75 36.31
N GLU A 242 18.19 -18.32 35.48
CA GLU A 242 19.63 -18.56 35.68
C GLU A 242 20.41 -17.40 36.36
N ASP A 243 19.72 -16.42 36.97
CA ASP A 243 20.33 -15.40 37.86
C ASP A 243 20.07 -15.67 39.35
#